data_AF-A0A822XEE4-F1
#
_entry.id   AF-A0A822XEE4-F1
#
_cell.length_a   1.000
_cell.length_b   1.000
_cell.length_c   1.000
_cell.angle_alpha   90.00
_cell.angle_beta   90.00
_cell.angle_gamma   90.00
#
_symmetry.space_group_name_H-M   'P 1'
#
loop_
_entity.id
_entity.type
_entity.pdbx_description
1 polymer ?
#
loop_
_entity_poly.entity_id
_entity_poly.type
_entity_poly.pdbx_seq_one_letter_code
_entity_poly.pdbx_strand_id
1 'polypeptide(L)'
;MAPKGYALLKRKLDELELELNDVIALSAETSCHQLLSEGFKGRFGFLRSLLAVEIKSQPQKPHHLHYIDQRLTQLEAAFQDWDNFRTSSGINYLGNASSCSCTESCLNDDGDSEILDMEIS
;
A
#
# COMPACT_ATOMS: atom_id res chain seq x y z
N MET A 1 -22.43 -23.47 20.69
CA MET A 1 -21.80 -23.62 19.36
C MET A 1 -21.75 -22.23 18.74
N ALA A 2 -20.56 -21.63 18.57
CA ALA A 2 -20.47 -20.29 17.99
C ALA A 2 -21.06 -20.31 16.57
N PRO A 3 -21.82 -19.28 16.15
CA PRO A 3 -22.31 -19.23 14.77
C PRO A 3 -21.12 -19.35 13.83
N LYS A 4 -21.22 -20.21 12.81
CA LYS A 4 -20.13 -20.43 11.85
C LYS A 4 -19.65 -19.12 11.21
N GLY A 5 -20.56 -18.16 11.02
CA GLY A 5 -20.26 -16.81 10.53
C GLY A 5 -19.39 -15.99 11.49
N TYR A 6 -19.70 -16.01 12.80
CA TYR A 6 -18.89 -15.31 13.80
C TYR A 6 -17.45 -15.84 13.87
N ALA A 7 -17.26 -17.16 13.90
CA ALA A 7 -15.92 -17.74 13.97
C ALA A 7 -15.07 -17.36 12.75
N LEU A 8 -15.68 -17.33 11.56
CA LEU A 8 -15.02 -16.88 10.33
C LEU A 8 -14.66 -15.39 10.40
N LEU A 9 -15.60 -14.54 10.83
CA LEU A 9 -15.39 -13.09 10.99
C LEU A 9 -14.28 -12.80 11.98
N LYS A 10 -14.29 -13.45 13.14
CA LYS A 10 -13.27 -13.29 14.17
C LYS A 10 -11.89 -13.68 13.65
N ARG A 11 -11.77 -14.84 12.99
CA ARG A 11 -10.49 -15.25 12.38
C ARG A 11 -9.99 -14.23 11.35
N LYS A 12 -10.87 -13.76 10.46
CA LYS A 12 -10.51 -12.77 9.43
C LYS A 12 -10.08 -11.43 10.04
N LEU A 13 -10.72 -11.03 11.14
CA LEU A 13 -10.35 -9.84 11.90
C LEU A 13 -8.96 -10.01 12.55
N ASP A 14 -8.70 -11.17 13.14
CA ASP A 14 -7.41 -11.47 13.79
C ASP A 14 -6.26 -11.49 12.77
N GLU A 15 -6.49 -12.09 11.59
CA GLU A 15 -5.54 -12.06 10.46
C GLU A 15 -5.24 -10.61 10.03
N LEU A 16 -6.29 -9.79 9.88
CA LEU A 16 -6.15 -8.39 9.47
C LEU A 16 -5.40 -7.56 10.51
N GLU A 17 -5.67 -7.78 11.79
CA GLU A 17 -5.00 -7.10 12.90
C GLU A 17 -3.51 -7.43 12.93
N LEU A 18 -3.15 -8.71 12.77
CA LEU A 18 -1.76 -9.14 12.74
C LEU A 18 -1.00 -8.52 11.57
N GLU A 19 -1.56 -8.59 10.36
CA GLU A 19 -0.94 -8.00 9.18
C GLU A 19 -0.79 -6.48 9.29
N LEU A 20 -1.79 -5.79 9.85
CA LEU A 20 -1.71 -4.34 10.05
C LEU A 20 -0.60 -3.98 11.04
N ASN A 21 -0.49 -4.71 12.15
CA ASN A 21 0.57 -4.50 13.13
C ASN A 21 1.95 -4.73 12.51
N ASP A 22 2.11 -5.79 11.70
CA ASP A 22 3.36 -6.06 11.00
C ASP A 22 3.73 -4.90 10.07
N VAL A 23 2.76 -4.41 9.29
CA VAL A 23 2.99 -3.31 8.33
C VAL A 23 3.27 -1.97 9.03
N ILE A 24 2.63 -1.70 10.16
CA ILE A 24 2.92 -0.51 10.98
C ILE A 24 4.33 -0.59 11.56
N ALA A 25 4.81 -1.79 11.92
CA ALA A 25 6.16 -2.00 12.43
C ALA A 25 7.25 -1.88 11.35
N LEU A 26 6.90 -1.94 10.06
CA LEU A 26 7.86 -1.76 8.96
C LEU A 26 8.36 -0.30 8.88
N SER A 27 9.63 -0.13 8.50
CA SER A 27 10.25 1.18 8.31
C SER A 27 9.62 1.97 7.15
N ALA A 28 9.88 3.28 7.11
CA ALA A 28 9.24 4.22 6.18
C ALA A 28 9.57 4.06 4.69
N GLU A 29 10.50 3.18 4.36
CA GLU A 29 11.08 3.07 3.02
C GLU A 29 10.43 1.98 2.17
N THR A 30 9.27 1.46 2.57
CA THR A 30 8.57 0.45 1.76
C THR A 30 7.94 1.10 0.52
N SER A 31 8.58 0.91 -0.63
CA SER A 31 8.08 1.29 -1.97
C SER A 31 6.71 0.67 -2.32
N CYS A 32 6.26 -0.32 -1.54
CA CYS A 32 4.98 -1.00 -1.70
C CYS A 32 3.79 -0.33 -0.98
N HIS A 33 3.94 0.89 -0.43
CA HIS A 33 2.89 1.55 0.37
C HIS A 33 1.51 1.56 -0.32
N GLN A 34 1.45 1.99 -1.59
CA GLN A 34 0.18 2.08 -2.33
C GLN A 34 -0.48 0.71 -2.50
N LEU A 35 0.30 -0.32 -2.84
CA LEU A 35 -0.21 -1.69 -2.99
C LEU A 35 -0.79 -2.22 -1.67
N LEU A 36 -0.08 -1.98 -0.57
CA LEU A 36 -0.53 -2.35 0.77
C LEU A 36 -1.80 -1.59 1.15
N SER A 37 -1.83 -0.28 0.94
CA SER A 37 -2.99 0.59 1.24
C SER A 37 -4.25 0.11 0.51
N GLU A 38 -4.18 -0.12 -0.80
CA GLU A 38 -5.31 -0.64 -1.58
C GLU A 38 -5.71 -2.06 -1.14
N GLY A 39 -4.73 -2.91 -0.81
CA GLY A 39 -4.99 -4.24 -0.25
C GLY A 39 -5.76 -4.20 1.07
N PHE A 40 -5.36 -3.33 2.00
CA PHE A 40 -6.06 -3.15 3.27
C PHE A 40 -7.46 -2.57 3.08
N LYS A 41 -7.63 -1.52 2.25
CA LYS A 41 -8.96 -0.95 1.94
C LYS A 41 -9.92 -2.02 1.43
N GLY A 42 -9.47 -2.87 0.49
CA GLY A 42 -10.27 -3.98 -0.02
C GLY A 42 -10.68 -4.97 1.07
N ARG A 43 -9.75 -5.34 1.96
CA ARG A 43 -10.02 -6.25 3.07
C ARG A 43 -10.98 -5.67 4.09
N PHE A 44 -10.81 -4.40 4.49
CA PHE A 44 -11.76 -3.71 5.38
C PHE A 44 -13.17 -3.68 4.78
N GLY A 45 -13.30 -3.30 3.50
CA GLY A 45 -14.59 -3.28 2.80
C GLY A 45 -15.25 -4.66 2.74
N PHE A 46 -14.46 -5.72 2.49
CA PHE A 46 -14.95 -7.10 2.49
C PHE A 46 -15.44 -7.52 3.88
N LEU A 47 -14.66 -7.28 4.94
CA LEU A 47 -15.06 -7.62 6.31
C LEU A 47 -16.31 -6.85 6.76
N ARG A 48 -16.41 -5.55 6.45
CA ARG A 48 -17.61 -4.73 6.72
C ARG A 48 -18.85 -5.31 6.04
N SER A 49 -18.72 -5.72 4.79
CA SER A 49 -19.82 -6.32 4.02
C SER A 49 -20.26 -7.65 4.63
N LEU A 50 -19.30 -8.51 4.99
CA LEU A 50 -19.57 -9.81 5.64
C LEU A 50 -20.25 -9.62 7.00
N LEU A 51 -19.76 -8.69 7.82
CA LEU A 51 -20.34 -8.35 9.11
C LEU A 51 -21.76 -7.81 8.97
N ALA A 52 -22.02 -6.93 7.99
CA ALA A 52 -23.35 -6.40 7.73
C ALA A 52 -24.35 -7.49 7.34
N VAL A 53 -23.93 -8.47 6.53
CA VAL A 53 -24.75 -9.64 6.18
C VAL A 53 -25.05 -10.48 7.42
N GLU A 54 -24.04 -10.75 8.26
CA GLU A 54 -24.22 -11.54 9.48
C GLU A 54 -25.13 -10.85 10.50
N ILE A 55 -25.02 -9.51 10.66
CA ILE A 55 -25.92 -8.75 11.54
C ILE A 55 -27.37 -8.82 11.03
N LYS A 56 -27.58 -8.76 9.71
CA LYS A 56 -28.91 -8.84 9.10
C LYS A 56 -29.52 -10.25 9.17
N SER A 57 -28.69 -11.30 9.13
CA SER A 57 -29.16 -12.69 9.15
C SER A 57 -29.55 -13.17 10.55
N GLN A 58 -29.20 -12.43 11.61
CA GLN A 58 -29.47 -12.81 12.98
C GLN A 58 -30.65 -12.03 13.60
N PRO A 59 -31.76 -12.71 13.97
CA PRO A 59 -32.95 -12.06 14.53
C PRO A 59 -32.74 -11.50 15.95
N GLN A 60 -31.73 -11.98 16.67
CA GLN A 60 -31.27 -11.39 17.94
C GLN A 60 -29.92 -10.75 17.70
N LYS A 61 -29.79 -9.43 17.90
CA LYS A 61 -28.52 -8.70 17.77
C LYS A 61 -27.49 -9.28 18.74
N PRO A 62 -26.50 -10.04 18.28
CA PRO A 62 -25.59 -10.66 19.21
C PRO A 62 -24.50 -9.68 19.65
N HIS A 63 -24.22 -9.62 20.94
CA HIS A 63 -23.14 -8.78 21.51
C HIS A 63 -21.77 -9.05 20.87
N HIS A 64 -21.53 -10.28 20.40
CA HIS A 64 -20.26 -10.65 19.78
C HIS A 64 -20.04 -9.99 18.40
N LEU A 65 -21.09 -9.70 17.62
CA LEU A 65 -20.93 -8.98 16.35
C LEU A 65 -20.68 -7.50 16.58
N HIS A 66 -21.25 -6.92 17.65
CA HIS A 66 -20.92 -5.55 18.05
C HIS A 66 -19.43 -5.44 18.44
N TYR A 67 -18.89 -6.44 19.13
CA TYR A 67 -17.46 -6.46 19.43
C TYR A 67 -16.60 -6.44 18.15
N ILE A 68 -16.97 -7.24 17.14
CA ILE A 68 -16.28 -7.25 15.84
C ILE A 68 -16.38 -5.87 15.17
N ASP A 69 -17.57 -5.26 15.16
CA ASP A 69 -17.80 -3.93 14.56
C ASP A 69 -16.92 -2.83 15.20
N GLN A 70 -16.86 -2.83 16.54
CA GLN A 70 -16.05 -1.90 17.30
C GLN A 70 -14.56 -2.11 17.01
N ARG A 71 -14.08 -3.36 17.03
CA ARG A 71 -12.68 -3.66 16.77
C ARG A 71 -12.27 -3.30 15.34
N LEU A 72 -13.13 -3.57 14.36
CA LEU A 72 -12.90 -3.21 12.97
C LEU A 72 -12.78 -1.70 12.80
N THR A 73 -13.63 -0.92 13.48
CA THR A 73 -13.55 0.56 13.49
C THR A 73 -12.22 1.06 14.07
N GLN A 74 -11.71 0.43 15.13
CA GLN A 74 -10.42 0.80 15.72
C GLN A 74 -9.25 0.50 14.76
N LEU A 75 -9.29 -0.64 14.07
CA LEU A 75 -8.27 -1.02 13.09
C LEU A 75 -8.30 -0.10 11.86
N GLU A 76 -9.48 0.30 11.39
CA GLU A 76 -9.62 1.27 10.30
C GLU A 76 -9.01 2.62 10.67
N ALA A 77 -9.20 3.10 11.90
CA ALA A 77 -8.59 4.33 12.38
C ALA A 77 -7.06 4.22 12.39
N ALA A 78 -6.51 3.14 12.97
CA ALA A 78 -5.06 2.90 13.00
C ALA A 78 -4.47 2.79 11.59
N PHE A 79 -5.18 2.15 10.66
CA PHE A 79 -4.80 2.08 9.25
C PHE A 79 -4.79 3.47 8.59
N GLN A 80 -5.81 4.29 8.82
CA GLN A 80 -5.87 5.65 8.27
C GLN A 80 -4.72 6.52 8.79
N ASP A 81 -4.38 6.42 10.07
CA ASP A 81 -3.25 7.14 10.65
C ASP A 81 -1.93 6.75 9.96
N TRP A 82 -1.72 5.45 9.74
CA TRP A 82 -0.57 4.93 9.00
C TRP A 82 -0.54 5.39 7.54
N ASP A 83 -1.65 5.28 6.81
CA ASP A 83 -1.78 5.64 5.39
C ASP A 83 -1.56 7.14 5.17
N ASN A 84 -2.11 7.98 6.07
CA ASN A 84 -1.94 9.43 6.05
C ASN A 84 -0.51 9.85 6.38
N PHE A 85 0.12 9.24 7.40
CA PHE A 85 1.51 9.53 7.75
C PHE A 85 2.45 9.26 6.57
N ARG A 86 2.26 8.14 5.86
CA ARG A 86 3.07 7.76 4.70
C ARG A 86 2.82 8.64 3.48
N THR A 87 1.56 8.98 3.21
CA THR A 87 1.18 9.85 2.07
C THR A 87 1.70 11.28 2.27
N SER A 88 1.61 11.82 3.48
CA SER A 88 2.11 13.16 3.82
C SER A 88 3.63 13.24 3.86
N SER A 89 4.30 12.20 4.35
CA SER A 89 5.77 12.14 4.37
C SER A 89 6.36 12.11 2.95
N GLY A 90 5.74 11.34 2.04
CA GLY A 90 6.13 11.23 0.62
C GLY A 90 6.24 12.56 -0.15
N ILE A 91 5.45 13.58 0.25
CA ILE A 91 5.41 14.88 -0.40
C ILE A 91 6.61 15.77 -0.02
N ASN A 92 7.21 15.54 1.16
CA ASN A 92 8.32 16.37 1.66
C ASN A 92 9.69 16.01 1.07
N TYR A 93 9.85 14.82 0.45
CA TYR A 93 11.12 14.42 -0.17
C TYR A 93 11.28 14.94 -1.61
N LEU A 94 10.19 15.39 -2.24
CA LEU A 94 10.23 15.91 -3.62
C LEU A 94 10.65 17.38 -3.68
N GLY A 95 10.78 18.06 -2.54
CA GLY A 95 11.19 19.46 -2.44
C GLY A 95 12.70 19.70 -2.40
N ASN A 96 13.53 18.65 -2.41
CA ASN A 96 14.98 18.79 -2.40
C ASN A 96 15.68 17.84 -3.39
N ALA A 97 15.01 17.52 -4.50
CA ALA A 97 15.74 17.10 -5.70
C ALA A 97 16.60 18.30 -6.14
N SER A 98 17.78 18.43 -5.54
CA SER A 98 18.88 19.20 -6.09
C SER A 98 19.04 18.69 -7.51
N SER A 99 18.64 19.52 -8.46
CA SER A 99 18.90 19.29 -9.87
C SER A 99 20.41 19.26 -10.01
N CYS A 100 20.99 18.06 -9.99
CA CYS A 100 22.38 17.85 -10.34
C CYS A 100 22.51 18.25 -11.80
N SER A 101 22.93 19.49 -12.03
CA SER A 101 23.39 20.00 -13.31
C SER A 101 24.69 19.27 -13.68
N CYS A 102 24.58 18.03 -14.13
CA CYS A 102 25.66 17.35 -14.82
C CYS A 102 25.63 17.83 -16.27
N THR A 103 26.29 18.95 -16.54
CA THR A 103 26.76 19.26 -17.89
C THR A 103 27.92 18.32 -18.19
N GLU A 104 27.63 17.17 -18.79
CA GLU A 104 28.65 16.40 -19.51
C GLU A 104 28.57 16.79 -20.99
N SER A 105 29.45 17.72 -21.37
CA SER A 105 29.73 17.98 -22.78
C SER A 105 30.54 16.81 -23.32
N CYS A 106 29.90 15.87 -24.00
CA CYS A 106 30.60 14.92 -24.86
C CYS A 106 31.02 15.64 -26.15
N LEU A 107 32.20 16.26 -26.10
CA LEU A 107 32.98 16.59 -27.29
C LEU A 107 33.41 15.27 -27.93
N ASN A 108 32.79 14.89 -29.04
CA ASN A 108 33.40 13.95 -29.98
C ASN A 108 34.23 14.78 -30.96
N ASP A 109 35.48 15.03 -30.59
CA ASP A 109 36.56 15.27 -31.54
C ASP A 109 37.14 13.90 -31.87
N ASP A 110 36.81 13.38 -33.04
CA ASP A 110 37.55 12.28 -33.64
C ASP A 110 37.77 12.64 -35.10
N GLY A 111 38.88 13.36 -35.31
CA GLY A 111 39.47 13.49 -36.62
C GLY A 111 40.15 12.19 -36.98
N ASP A 112 39.76 11.61 -38.11
CA ASP A 112 40.73 10.89 -38.91
C ASP A 112 40.51 11.19 -40.40
N SER A 113 41.52 11.84 -40.96
CA SER A 113 41.72 11.97 -42.40
C SER A 113 42.20 10.63 -42.91
N GLU A 114 41.46 9.97 -43.78
CA GLU A 114 42.08 9.18 -44.85
C GLU A 114 41.39 9.45 -46.19
N ILE A 115 42.05 10.32 -46.94
CA ILE A 115 42.03 10.36 -48.40
C ILE A 115 42.51 9.01 -48.89
N LEU A 116 41.76 8.30 -49.73
CA LEU A 116 42.33 7.53 -50.83
C LEU A 116 41.29 7.37 -51.94
N ASP A 117 41.57 8.05 -53.05
CA ASP A 117 41.11 7.74 -54.40
C ASP A 117 41.23 6.24 -54.71
N MET A 118 40.28 5.67 -55.45
CA MET A 118 40.61 4.88 -56.65
C MET A 118 39.40 4.55 -57.53
N GLU A 119 39.70 4.57 -58.82
CA GLU A 119 38.87 4.55 -60.02
C GLU A 119 38.11 3.24 -60.35
N ILE A 120 37.01 3.43 -61.09
CA ILE A 120 36.63 2.80 -62.39
C ILE A 120 36.96 1.31 -62.61
N SER A 121 35.92 0.50 -62.83
CA SER A 121 35.68 -0.25 -64.09
C SER A 121 34.23 -0.71 -64.21
#